data_AF-A0A830D493-F1
#
_entry.id   AF-A0A830D493-F1
#
_cell.length_a   1.000
_cell.length_b   1.000
_cell.length_c   1.000
_cell.angle_alpha   90.00
_cell.angle_beta   90.00
_cell.angle_gamma   90.00
#
_symmetry.space_group_name_H-M   'P 1'
#
loop_
_entity.id
_entity.type
_entity.pdbx_description
1 polymer ?
#
loop_
_entity_poly.entity_id
_entity_poly.type
_entity_poly.pdbx_seq_one_letter_code
_entity_poly.pdbx_strand_id
1 'polypeptide(L)'
;MGTAGGLSNLANMPACNVQLLGAKRKNLEGFSTATAQLRVGYLEQTEVIKSTPGEYTMRACRLLAAKSSLATRVDFTRGDMSGGAGRNFRAEIRARIEKWQEKAPARQPKPLPVPDLNTKKQRGRSEKEEDERKVHL
;
A
#
# COMPACT_ATOMS: atom_id res chain seq x y z
N MET A 1 15.30 -16.69 -2.10
CA MET A 1 16.48 -16.80 -1.21
C MET A 1 17.79 -16.68 -1.97
N GLY A 2 17.99 -17.45 -3.06
CA GLY A 2 19.20 -17.38 -3.89
C GLY A 2 19.50 -15.97 -4.43
N THR A 3 18.49 -15.24 -4.88
CA THR A 3 18.67 -13.86 -5.40
C THR A 3 18.97 -12.80 -4.34
N ALA A 4 18.61 -13.04 -3.08
CA ALA A 4 18.86 -12.09 -1.99
C ALA A 4 20.21 -12.35 -1.30
N GLY A 5 20.92 -13.43 -1.65
CA GLY A 5 22.19 -13.80 -1.03
C GLY A 5 22.05 -14.43 0.36
N GLY A 6 20.93 -15.10 0.64
CA GLY A 6 20.71 -15.85 1.89
C GLY A 6 19.63 -15.28 2.81
N LEU A 7 19.40 -15.97 3.95
CA LEU A 7 18.34 -15.61 4.91
C LEU A 7 18.62 -14.27 5.60
N SER A 8 19.85 -14.07 6.05
CA SER A 8 20.27 -12.87 6.79
C SER A 8 20.04 -11.60 5.98
N ASN A 9 20.48 -11.61 4.72
CA ASN A 9 20.30 -10.48 3.81
C ASN A 9 18.81 -10.24 3.50
N LEU A 10 18.02 -11.30 3.35
CA LEU A 10 16.58 -11.18 3.12
C LEU A 10 15.83 -10.63 4.34
N ALA A 11 16.25 -10.99 5.56
CA ALA A 11 15.66 -10.49 6.81
C ALA A 11 15.94 -8.99 7.01
N ASN A 12 17.14 -8.53 6.66
CA ASN A 12 17.53 -7.11 6.72
C ASN A 12 16.94 -6.28 5.58
N MET A 13 16.47 -6.90 4.51
CA MET A 13 15.90 -6.22 3.36
C MET A 13 14.56 -5.54 3.70
N PRO A 14 14.32 -4.28 3.27
CA PRO A 14 13.02 -3.65 3.43
C PRO A 14 12.00 -4.27 2.46
N ALA A 15 10.72 -4.26 2.86
CA ALA A 15 9.62 -4.89 2.11
C ALA A 15 9.51 -4.42 0.65
N CYS A 16 9.80 -3.14 0.38
CA CYS A 16 9.79 -2.60 -0.98
C CYS A 16 10.86 -3.24 -1.88
N ASN A 17 12.03 -3.58 -1.35
CA ASN A 17 13.08 -4.25 -2.10
C ASN A 17 12.77 -5.74 -2.28
N VAL A 18 12.15 -6.37 -1.28
CA VAL A 18 11.66 -7.76 -1.39
C VAL A 18 10.65 -7.90 -2.53
N GLN A 19 9.78 -6.91 -2.73
CA GLN A 19 8.83 -6.88 -3.84
C GLN A 19 9.53 -6.89 -5.22
N LEU A 20 10.69 -6.24 -5.32
CA LEU A 20 11.45 -6.10 -6.56
C LEU A 20 12.37 -7.28 -6.86
N LEU A 21 12.47 -8.25 -5.96
CA LEU A 21 13.30 -9.43 -6.19
C LEU A 21 12.80 -10.23 -7.40
N GLY A 22 13.70 -10.48 -8.34
CA GLY A 22 13.39 -11.18 -9.59
C GLY A 22 12.77 -10.28 -10.67
N ALA A 23 12.62 -8.98 -10.41
CA ALA A 23 12.13 -8.04 -11.42
C ALA A 23 13.15 -7.88 -12.55
N LYS A 24 12.75 -8.24 -13.77
CA LYS A 24 13.54 -8.00 -14.98
C LYS A 24 13.31 -6.57 -15.46
N ARG A 25 14.40 -5.82 -15.66
CA ARG A 25 14.33 -4.53 -16.33
C ARG A 25 13.99 -4.77 -17.80
N LYS A 26 12.83 -4.29 -18.24
CA LYS A 26 12.49 -4.23 -19.67
C LYS A 26 13.01 -2.88 -20.16
N ASN A 27 13.96 -2.89 -21.08
CA ASN A 27 14.36 -1.67 -21.77
C ASN A 27 13.25 -1.32 -22.77
N LEU A 28 12.43 -0.33 -22.45
CA LEU A 28 11.46 0.21 -23.41
C LEU A 28 12.22 1.24 -24.24
N GLU A 29 12.77 0.81 -25.37
CA GLU A 29 13.53 1.65 -26.31
C GLU A 29 12.65 2.81 -26.85
N GLY A 30 12.55 3.90 -26.11
CA GLY A 30 11.74 5.08 -26.48
C GLY A 30 10.21 4.90 -26.40
N PHE A 31 9.71 3.73 -26.01
CA PHE A 31 8.27 3.46 -25.89
C PHE A 31 7.69 3.92 -24.54
N SER A 32 6.40 4.28 -24.54
CA SER A 32 5.68 4.74 -23.34
C SER A 32 5.68 3.70 -22.21
N THR A 33 5.99 4.15 -20.99
CA THR A 33 6.01 3.33 -19.77
C THR A 33 4.62 3.15 -19.15
N ALA A 34 3.57 3.77 -19.70
CA ALA A 34 2.23 3.78 -19.12
C ALA A 34 1.61 2.37 -18.99
N THR A 35 1.90 1.47 -19.93
CA THR A 35 1.44 0.08 -19.92
C THR A 35 2.53 -0.92 -19.51
N ALA A 36 3.73 -0.43 -19.22
CA ALA A 36 4.83 -1.28 -18.80
C ALA A 36 4.55 -1.82 -17.40
N GLN A 37 4.49 -3.15 -17.27
CA GLN A 37 4.44 -3.82 -15.97
C GLN A 37 5.77 -3.65 -15.25
N LEU A 38 5.91 -2.50 -14.59
CA LEU A 38 7.03 -2.16 -13.74
C LEU A 38 6.84 -2.86 -12.38
N ARG A 39 7.93 -3.43 -11.84
CA ARG A 39 8.00 -4.02 -10.48
C ARG A 39 7.34 -5.40 -10.33
N VAL A 40 7.29 -6.19 -11.40
CA VAL A 40 6.88 -7.60 -11.36
C VAL A 40 8.05 -8.47 -10.94
N GLY A 41 8.06 -8.91 -9.69
CA GLY A 41 9.05 -9.84 -9.14
C GLY A 41 8.50 -11.26 -8.96
N TYR A 42 9.21 -12.08 -8.18
CA TYR A 42 8.78 -13.45 -7.87
C TYR A 42 7.42 -13.50 -7.14
N LEU A 43 7.08 -12.46 -6.38
CA LEU A 43 5.83 -12.43 -5.62
C LEU A 43 4.59 -12.45 -6.52
N GLU A 44 4.64 -11.84 -7.71
CA GLU A 44 3.51 -11.84 -8.66
C GLU A 44 3.20 -13.23 -9.23
N GLN A 45 4.17 -14.13 -9.20
CA GLN A 45 3.98 -15.50 -9.67
C GLN A 45 3.24 -16.38 -8.67
N THR A 46 3.04 -15.90 -7.44
CA THR A 46 2.35 -16.63 -6.38
C THR A 46 0.86 -16.78 -6.66
N GLU A 47 0.29 -17.92 -6.25
CA GLU A 47 -1.12 -18.25 -6.45
C GLU A 47 -2.06 -17.19 -5.88
N VAL A 48 -1.71 -16.61 -4.73
CA VAL A 48 -2.51 -15.58 -4.04
C VAL A 48 -2.70 -14.33 -4.91
N ILE A 49 -1.67 -13.92 -5.66
CA ILE A 49 -1.77 -12.76 -6.54
C ILE A 49 -2.45 -13.13 -7.85
N LYS A 50 -2.16 -14.30 -8.41
CA LYS A 50 -2.83 -14.79 -9.62
C LYS A 50 -4.34 -14.97 -9.45
N SER A 51 -4.81 -15.34 -8.26
CA SER A 51 -6.24 -15.47 -7.96
C SER A 51 -6.92 -14.12 -7.66
N THR A 52 -6.15 -13.04 -7.51
CA THR A 52 -6.68 -11.73 -7.14
C THR A 52 -7.00 -10.91 -8.41
N PRO A 53 -8.15 -10.21 -8.49
CA PRO A 53 -8.47 -9.35 -9.63
C PRO A 53 -7.40 -8.26 -9.86
N GLY A 54 -7.17 -7.92 -11.14
CA GLY A 54 -6.13 -6.98 -11.60
C GLY A 54 -6.05 -5.68 -10.80
N GLU A 55 -7.19 -5.12 -10.42
CA GLU A 55 -7.31 -3.87 -9.65
C GLU A 55 -6.63 -3.93 -8.29
N TYR A 56 -6.63 -5.10 -7.64
CA TYR A 56 -6.07 -5.28 -6.30
C TYR A 56 -4.69 -5.93 -6.32
N THR A 57 -4.19 -6.39 -7.47
CA THR A 57 -2.91 -7.11 -7.59
C THR A 57 -1.74 -6.33 -7.00
N MET A 58 -1.59 -5.05 -7.36
CA MET A 58 -0.50 -4.20 -6.85
C MET A 58 -0.58 -3.99 -5.33
N ARG A 59 -1.79 -3.90 -4.79
CA ARG A 59 -2.03 -3.74 -3.35
C ARG A 59 -1.73 -5.03 -2.60
N ALA A 60 -2.16 -6.17 -3.15
CA ALA A 60 -1.89 -7.50 -2.64
C ALA A 60 -0.38 -7.81 -2.67
N CYS A 61 0.32 -7.44 -3.74
CA CYS A 61 1.76 -7.61 -3.88
C CYS A 61 2.55 -6.88 -2.79
N ARG A 62 2.19 -5.62 -2.50
CA ARG A 62 2.79 -4.84 -1.40
C ARG A 62 2.52 -5.49 -0.04
N LEU A 63 1.29 -5.94 0.20
CA LEU A 63 0.92 -6.60 1.44
C LEU A 63 1.69 -7.91 1.63
N LEU A 64 1.78 -8.73 0.58
CA LEU A 64 2.52 -9.97 0.57
C LEU A 64 4.01 -9.73 0.84
N ALA A 65 4.64 -8.75 0.18
CA ALA A 65 6.04 -8.41 0.41
C ALA A 65 6.32 -8.01 1.87
N ALA A 66 5.43 -7.20 2.46
CA ALA A 66 5.55 -6.78 3.85
C ALA A 66 5.45 -7.97 4.82
N LYS A 67 4.46 -8.84 4.64
CA LYS A 67 4.27 -10.02 5.50
C LYS A 67 5.36 -11.07 5.30
N SER A 68 5.84 -11.26 4.08
CA SER A 68 6.98 -12.14 3.80
C SER A 68 8.27 -11.64 4.43
N SER A 69 8.52 -10.32 4.44
CA SER A 69 9.68 -9.74 5.14
C SER A 69 9.60 -9.99 6.65
N LEU A 70 8.43 -9.82 7.25
CA LEU A 70 8.20 -10.14 8.68
C LEU A 70 8.40 -11.63 8.97
N ALA A 71 7.84 -12.52 8.15
CA ALA A 71 8.03 -13.96 8.28
C ALA A 71 9.52 -14.34 8.21
N THR A 72 10.25 -13.78 7.25
CA THR A 72 11.69 -14.01 7.11
C THR A 72 12.47 -13.61 8.37
N ARG A 73 12.08 -12.51 9.03
CA ARG A 73 12.73 -12.06 10.27
C ARG A 73 12.42 -12.99 11.44
N VAL A 74 11.19 -13.48 11.54
CA VAL A 74 10.81 -14.49 12.56
C VAL A 74 11.58 -15.80 12.34
N ASP A 75 11.71 -16.23 11.09
CA ASP A 75 12.47 -17.44 10.74
C ASP A 75 13.97 -17.25 11.03
N PHE A 76 14.51 -16.06 10.76
CA PHE A 76 15.91 -15.73 11.04
C PHE A 76 16.24 -15.76 12.54
N THR A 77 15.35 -15.25 13.39
CA THR A 77 15.51 -15.31 14.86
C THR A 77 15.15 -16.67 15.45
N ARG A 78 14.72 -17.64 14.62
CA ARG A 78 14.18 -18.95 15.03
C ARG A 78 13.02 -18.82 16.04
N GLY A 79 12.22 -17.77 15.92
CA GLY A 79 11.19 -17.43 16.91
C GLY A 79 9.99 -18.40 16.94
N ASP A 80 9.69 -19.08 15.84
CA ASP A 80 8.59 -20.05 15.77
C ASP A 80 8.92 -21.21 14.82
N MET A 81 9.37 -22.33 15.39
CA MET A 81 9.65 -23.56 14.63
C MET A 81 8.38 -24.34 14.23
N SER A 82 7.22 -24.02 14.79
CA SER A 82 5.93 -24.66 14.48
C SER A 82 5.30 -24.08 13.20
N GLY A 83 5.78 -22.91 12.74
CA GLY A 83 5.27 -22.20 11.57
C GLY A 83 3.88 -21.59 11.79
N GLY A 84 3.46 -21.40 13.04
CA GLY A 84 2.20 -20.76 13.39
C GLY A 84 2.14 -19.31 12.91
N ALA A 85 3.23 -18.55 13.08
CA ALA A 85 3.36 -17.17 12.61
C ALA A 85 3.14 -17.06 11.10
N GLY A 86 3.76 -17.94 10.31
CA GLY A 86 3.58 -17.98 8.86
C GLY A 86 2.15 -18.28 8.42
N ARG A 87 1.47 -19.22 9.11
CA ARG A 87 0.05 -19.55 8.87
C ARG A 87 -0.86 -18.36 9.19
N ASN A 88 -0.60 -17.67 10.30
CA ASN A 88 -1.35 -16.47 10.70
C ASN A 88 -1.19 -15.34 9.68
N PHE A 89 0.04 -15.09 9.20
CA PHE A 89 0.27 -14.09 8.16
C PHE A 89 -0.47 -14.43 6.86
N ARG A 90 -0.47 -15.71 6.46
CA ARG A 90 -1.22 -16.16 5.28
C ARG A 90 -2.72 -15.96 5.43
N ALA A 91 -3.28 -16.25 6.60
CA ALA A 91 -4.69 -16.01 6.90
C ALA A 91 -5.03 -14.51 6.84
N GLU A 92 -4.18 -13.66 7.44
CA GLU A 92 -4.35 -12.21 7.43
C GLU A 92 -4.30 -11.62 6.01
N ILE A 93 -3.40 -12.13 5.15
CA ILE A 93 -3.32 -11.69 3.75
C ILE A 93 -4.64 -11.99 3.03
N ARG A 94 -5.17 -13.21 3.19
CA ARG A 94 -6.44 -13.62 2.56
C ARG A 94 -7.60 -12.78 3.03
N ALA A 95 -7.75 -12.61 4.35
CA ALA A 95 -8.83 -11.80 4.92
C ALA A 95 -8.79 -10.35 4.44
N ARG A 96 -7.60 -9.76 4.27
CA ARG A 96 -7.46 -8.40 3.73
C ARG A 96 -7.82 -8.31 2.25
N ILE A 97 -7.45 -9.32 1.46
CA ILE A 97 -7.78 -9.38 0.03
C ILE A 97 -9.30 -9.52 -0.14
N GLU A 98 -9.93 -10.40 0.62
CA GLU A 98 -11.40 -10.59 0.63
C GLU A 98 -12.13 -9.30 0.98
N LYS A 99 -11.70 -8.62 2.06
CA LYS A 99 -12.24 -7.31 2.46
C LYS A 99 -12.12 -6.24 1.37
N TRP A 100 -11.12 -6.31 0.50
CA TRP A 100 -11.01 -5.36 -0.62
C TRP A 100 -11.93 -5.70 -1.78
N GLN A 101 -12.28 -6.98 -1.95
CA GLN A 101 -13.24 -7.41 -2.96
C GLN A 101 -14.69 -7.10 -2.55
N GLU A 102 -14.97 -7.00 -1.25
CA GLU A 102 -16.26 -6.55 -0.74
C GLU A 102 -16.57 -5.13 -1.25
N LYS A 103 -17.71 -5.00 -1.94
CA LYS A 103 -18.19 -3.73 -2.48
C LYS A 103 -18.36 -2.73 -1.33
N ALA A 104 -17.84 -1.51 -1.51
CA ALA A 104 -17.95 -0.46 -0.52
C ALA A 104 -19.43 -0.28 -0.09
N PRO A 105 -19.71 -0.19 1.22
CA PRO A 105 -21.07 -0.02 1.70
C PRO A 105 -21.69 1.23 1.07
N ALA A 106 -22.97 1.15 0.73
CA ALA A 106 -23.69 2.24 0.09
C ALA A 106 -23.49 3.54 0.90
N ARG A 107 -22.90 4.55 0.26
CA ARG A 107 -22.76 5.87 0.89
C ARG A 107 -24.15 6.40 1.12
N GLN A 108 -24.55 6.50 2.39
CA GLN A 108 -25.76 7.23 2.74
C GLN A 108 -25.57 8.68 2.28
N PRO A 109 -26.58 9.30 1.62
CA PRO A 109 -26.49 10.70 1.25
C PRO A 109 -26.22 11.50 2.51
N LYS A 110 -25.10 12.22 2.54
CA LYS A 110 -24.86 13.17 3.63
C LYS A 110 -26.01 14.18 3.56
N PRO A 111 -26.75 14.40 4.65
CA PRO A 111 -27.76 15.44 4.67
C PRO A 111 -27.08 16.75 4.26
N LEU A 112 -27.78 17.53 3.45
CA LEU A 112 -27.30 18.85 3.08
C LEU A 112 -26.92 19.60 4.36
N PRO A 113 -25.79 20.33 4.37
CA PRO A 113 -25.48 21.20 5.49
C PRO A 113 -26.69 22.11 5.71
N VAL A 114 -27.10 22.25 6.97
CA VAL A 114 -28.24 23.11 7.34
C VAL A 114 -27.94 24.50 6.77
N PRO A 115 -28.91 25.15 6.07
CA PRO A 115 -28.71 26.50 5.57
C PRO A 115 -28.26 27.41 6.72
N ASP A 116 -27.11 28.06 6.55
CA ASP A 116 -26.58 29.00 7.54
C ASP A 116 -27.54 30.20 7.66
N LEU A 117 -28.43 30.17 8.66
CA LEU A 117 -29.25 31.31 9.08
C LEU A 117 -28.44 32.31 9.93
N ASN A 118 -27.15 32.08 10.12
CA ASN A 118 -26.28 33.03 10.80
C ASN A 118 -26.07 34.25 9.90
N THR A 119 -26.56 35.40 10.37
CA THR A 119 -26.14 36.72 9.88
C THR A 119 -24.62 36.74 9.73
N LYS A 120 -24.13 37.10 8.53
CA LYS A 120 -22.72 37.32 8.20
C LYS A 120 -21.90 37.65 9.46
N LYS A 121 -20.90 36.82 9.79
CA LYS A 121 -19.90 37.19 10.81
C LYS A 121 -19.41 38.60 10.47
N GLN A 122 -19.75 39.56 11.32
CA GLN A 122 -19.24 40.92 11.18
C GLN A 122 -17.74 40.81 11.47
N ARG A 123 -16.92 40.95 10.42
CA ARG A 123 -15.45 40.93 10.49
C ARG A 123 -15.01 41.92 11.57
N GLY A 124 -14.64 41.39 12.73
CA GLY A 124 -13.90 42.12 13.75
C GLY A 124 -12.53 42.51 13.19
N ARG A 125 -12.01 43.63 13.69
CA ARG A 125 -10.79 44.37 13.29
C ARG A 125 -9.56 43.51 12.91
N SER A 126 -9.48 42.27 13.39
CA SER A 126 -8.38 41.32 13.19
C SER A 126 -8.23 40.79 11.75
N GLU A 127 -9.32 40.59 11.00
CA GLU A 127 -9.21 40.10 9.60
C GLU A 127 -8.82 41.19 8.60
N LYS A 128 -9.07 42.47 8.93
CA LYS A 128 -8.60 43.58 8.08
C LYS A 128 -7.08 43.70 8.10
N GLU A 129 -6.47 43.43 9.25
CA GLU A 129 -5.02 43.52 9.40
C GLU A 129 -4.29 42.35 8.68
N GLU A 130 -4.89 41.17 8.62
CA GLU A 130 -4.36 40.04 7.84
C GLU A 130 -4.57 40.20 6.33
N ASP A 131 -5.69 40.77 5.88
CA ASP A 131 -5.88 41.10 4.46
C ASP A 131 -4.95 42.25 4.01
N GLU A 132 -4.72 43.28 4.84
CA GLU A 132 -3.78 44.37 4.53
C GLU A 132 -2.32 43.91 4.45
N ARG A 133 -1.90 42.97 5.31
CA ARG A 133 -0.54 42.38 5.26
C ARG A 133 -0.28 41.50 4.04
N LYS A 134 -1.33 40.96 3.41
CA LYS A 134 -1.21 40.17 2.16
C LYS A 134 -1.17 41.03 0.89
N VAL A 135 -1.49 42.31 0.97
CA VAL A 135 -1.47 43.24 -0.18
C VAL A 135 -0.11 43.93 -0.32
N HIS A 136 0.78 43.82 0.68
CA HIS A 136 2.12 44.44 0.69
C HIS A 136 3.29 43.44 0.63
N LEU A 137 3.04 42.18 0.24
CA LEU A 137 4.05 41.17 -0.09
C LEU A 137 3.76 40.59 -1.47
#